data_AF-A0A4C1ZR50-F1
#
_entry.id   AF-A0A4C1ZR50-F1
#
_cell.length_a   1.000
_cell.length_b   1.000
_cell.length_c   1.000
_cell.angle_alpha   90.00
_cell.angle_beta   90.00
_cell.angle_gamma   90.00
#
_symmetry.space_group_name_H-M   'P 1'
#
loop_
_entity.id
_entity.type
_entity.pdbx_description
1 polymer ?
#
loop_
_entity_poly.entity_id
_entity_poly.type
_entity_poly.pdbx_seq_one_letter_code
_entity_poly.pdbx_strand_id
1 'polypeptide(L)'
;MDSSHGKRSPRIFAISTNGYRSFWLAAVVLSFFCASFFILNVYNKWSQSPMIVSINPESMPLTALPFPAITVCNVNQAKKSVAETIKEKTNDSKNISRGVYCNRTQIRIDAADASWSGTKSLDPTICRSVNAQWDRKLLRSLCSSDSETTLFEKGDASQVNWEYFRAFLIRVTQPCSEMLQSCEWRFESRPCSALFNAQLTDEGLCCTFNAVHRDFMFRNPNEVSDLNISYPSQPVNWTAENGYPEDSPVEAFPWRPAGTGVRQGLTLVLDAAVDEYYCATTSSVGFKIHMHNPTETPKISEFGDLYPPGIETRVAIIPKIYDANPQLVSIDVSKRHCVFSSERSLVFFRTYTEKNCQMECQSRLMLDECNCVLYYMPKDIRYIRASQTVRRDIVPRASHVDATGSSEPQGTLRSAVRIVTNIPNTEDAPTTPEQIRVRVTS
;
A
#
# COMPACT_ATOMS: atom_id res chain seq x y z
N MET A 1 37.34 4.04 -48.90
CA MET A 1 37.59 2.69 -49.47
C MET A 1 36.31 2.26 -50.18
N ASP A 2 36.18 2.66 -51.45
CA ASP A 2 35.10 2.25 -52.34
C ASP A 2 35.23 0.77 -52.67
N SER A 3 34.27 -0.05 -52.27
CA SER A 3 34.13 -1.41 -52.78
C SER A 3 33.20 -1.40 -53.97
N SER A 4 33.81 -1.18 -55.13
CA SER A 4 33.21 -1.32 -56.45
C SER A 4 32.72 -2.76 -56.65
N HIS A 5 31.41 -2.98 -56.50
CA HIS A 5 30.74 -4.14 -57.07
C HIS A 5 30.88 -4.05 -58.60
N GLY A 6 31.91 -4.71 -59.13
CA GLY A 6 32.15 -4.87 -60.55
C GLY A 6 30.89 -5.41 -61.23
N LYS A 7 30.33 -4.59 -62.13
CA LYS A 7 29.25 -4.97 -63.05
C LYS A 7 29.73 -6.13 -63.93
N ARG A 8 29.64 -7.37 -63.44
CA ARG A 8 29.59 -8.54 -64.32
C ARG A 8 28.20 -8.56 -64.92
N SER A 9 28.11 -8.37 -66.23
CA SER A 9 26.90 -8.56 -67.03
C SER A 9 26.18 -9.85 -66.59
N PRO A 10 24.87 -9.82 -66.32
CA PRO A 10 24.16 -11.00 -65.86
C PRO A 10 24.28 -12.11 -66.93
N ARG A 11 24.78 -13.29 -66.52
CA ARG A 11 24.91 -14.51 -67.36
C ARG A 11 23.60 -14.96 -68.03
N ILE A 12 22.49 -14.28 -67.74
CA ILE A 12 21.15 -14.44 -68.29
C ILE A 12 21.10 -14.07 -69.79
N PHE A 13 22.00 -13.21 -70.27
CA PHE A 13 22.04 -12.77 -71.68
C PHE A 13 23.07 -13.49 -72.56
N ALA A 14 23.88 -14.42 -72.02
CA ALA A 14 25.05 -14.96 -72.72
C ALA A 14 24.94 -16.40 -73.25
N ILE A 15 23.79 -17.09 -73.14
CA ILE A 15 23.64 -18.50 -73.56
C ILE A 15 22.28 -18.72 -74.27
N SER A 16 22.30 -19.47 -75.40
CA SER A 16 21.23 -19.51 -76.42
C SER A 16 20.05 -20.45 -76.15
N THR A 17 20.07 -21.25 -75.08
CA THR A 17 18.99 -22.21 -74.77
C THR A 17 17.90 -21.58 -73.90
N ASN A 18 16.68 -21.49 -74.44
CA ASN A 18 15.51 -20.90 -73.78
C ASN A 18 15.23 -21.46 -72.37
N GLY A 19 15.53 -22.75 -72.12
CA GLY A 19 15.35 -23.38 -70.81
C GLY A 19 16.23 -22.79 -69.70
N TYR A 20 17.47 -22.39 -70.00
CA TYR A 20 18.39 -21.82 -69.00
C TYR A 20 17.98 -20.42 -68.58
N ARG A 21 17.43 -19.62 -69.51
CA ARG A 21 16.95 -18.25 -69.24
C ARG A 21 15.70 -18.28 -68.36
N SER A 22 14.77 -19.20 -68.60
CA SER A 22 13.59 -19.42 -67.76
C SER A 22 13.94 -19.86 -66.34
N PHE A 23 14.95 -20.73 -66.18
CA PHE A 23 15.42 -21.17 -64.86
C PHE A 23 15.94 -20.00 -64.02
N TRP A 24 16.83 -19.17 -64.57
CA TRP A 24 17.36 -18.01 -63.83
C TRP A 24 16.32 -16.93 -63.56
N LEU A 25 15.37 -16.73 -64.47
CA LEU A 25 14.26 -15.81 -64.24
C LEU A 25 13.36 -16.31 -63.09
N ALA A 26 13.03 -17.60 -63.05
CA ALA A 26 12.29 -18.20 -61.95
C ALA A 26 13.07 -18.12 -60.62
N ALA A 27 14.37 -18.37 -60.63
CA ALA A 27 15.21 -18.25 -59.44
C ALA A 27 15.26 -16.81 -58.89
N VAL A 28 15.33 -15.80 -59.77
CA VAL A 28 15.30 -14.38 -59.38
C VAL A 28 13.93 -13.99 -58.81
N VAL A 29 12.83 -14.40 -59.45
CA VAL A 29 11.47 -14.15 -58.94
C VAL A 29 11.26 -14.80 -57.58
N LEU A 30 11.69 -16.06 -57.42
CA LEU A 30 11.63 -16.77 -56.14
C LEU A 30 12.48 -16.06 -55.08
N SER A 31 13.67 -15.58 -55.43
CA SER A 31 14.51 -14.81 -54.52
C SER A 31 13.85 -13.51 -54.06
N PHE A 32 13.18 -12.77 -54.96
CA PHE A 32 12.43 -11.54 -54.59
C PHE A 32 11.20 -11.84 -53.73
N PHE A 33 10.52 -12.95 -54.00
CA PHE A 33 9.39 -13.40 -53.18
C PHE A 33 9.84 -13.78 -51.77
N CYS A 34 10.91 -14.58 -51.65
CA CYS A 34 11.51 -14.93 -50.37
C CYS A 34 12.02 -13.69 -49.62
N ALA A 35 12.70 -12.77 -50.30
CA ALA A 35 13.19 -11.53 -49.68
C ALA A 35 12.04 -10.68 -49.15
N SER A 36 10.98 -10.48 -49.94
CA SER A 36 9.77 -9.77 -49.51
C SER A 36 9.12 -10.43 -48.29
N PHE A 37 9.01 -11.76 -48.29
CA PHE A 37 8.47 -12.51 -47.16
C PHE A 37 9.28 -12.29 -45.87
N PHE A 38 10.61 -12.38 -45.94
CA PHE A 38 11.46 -12.15 -44.77
C PHE A 38 11.43 -10.69 -44.30
N ILE A 39 11.42 -9.71 -45.22
CA ILE A 39 11.33 -8.29 -44.87
C ILE A 39 10.02 -7.99 -44.16
N LEU A 40 8.89 -8.52 -44.66
CA LEU A 40 7.59 -8.36 -44.00
C LEU A 40 7.57 -8.99 -42.61
N ASN A 41 8.16 -10.17 -42.44
CA ASN A 41 8.26 -10.81 -41.13
C ASN A 41 9.13 -10.01 -40.14
N VAL A 42 10.27 -9.49 -40.59
CA VAL A 42 11.13 -8.64 -39.76
C VAL A 42 10.44 -7.33 -39.41
N TYR A 43 9.78 -6.69 -40.38
CA TYR A 43 9.01 -5.46 -40.14
C TYR A 43 7.87 -5.68 -39.16
N ASN A 44 7.12 -6.79 -39.30
CA ASN A 44 6.05 -7.14 -38.36
C ASN A 44 6.60 -7.37 -36.96
N LYS A 45 7.72 -8.11 -36.82
CA LYS A 45 8.38 -8.33 -35.52
C LYS A 45 8.87 -7.02 -34.89
N TRP A 46 9.49 -6.14 -35.68
CA TRP A 46 9.98 -4.85 -35.22
C TRP A 46 8.84 -3.92 -34.80
N SER A 47 7.73 -3.91 -35.56
CA SER A 47 6.53 -3.12 -35.24
C SER A 47 5.83 -3.61 -33.97
N GLN A 48 5.80 -4.93 -33.75
CA GLN A 48 5.17 -5.56 -32.58
C GLN A 48 6.04 -5.53 -31.32
N SER A 49 7.37 -5.46 -31.44
CA SER A 49 8.29 -5.49 -30.29
C SER A 49 9.45 -4.51 -30.49
N PRO A 50 9.21 -3.19 -30.33
CA PRO A 50 10.22 -2.16 -30.60
C PRO A 50 11.26 -2.01 -29.48
N MET A 51 11.15 -2.75 -28.38
CA MET A 51 12.01 -2.61 -27.20
C MET A 51 12.80 -3.88 -26.90
N ILE A 52 14.04 -3.70 -26.44
CA ILE A 52 14.90 -4.76 -25.91
C ILE A 52 15.14 -4.45 -24.43
N VAL A 53 14.90 -5.41 -23.55
CA VAL A 53 15.14 -5.28 -22.11
C VAL A 53 16.57 -5.74 -21.82
N SER A 54 17.37 -4.85 -21.22
CA SER A 54 18.70 -5.17 -20.70
C SER A 54 18.80 -4.67 -19.26
N ILE A 55 19.38 -5.47 -18.39
CA ILE A 55 19.59 -5.12 -16.98
C ILE A 55 21.02 -4.60 -16.86
N ASN A 56 21.16 -3.30 -16.63
CA ASN A 56 22.45 -2.66 -16.37
C ASN A 56 22.47 -2.25 -14.90
N PRO A 57 23.23 -2.95 -14.04
CA PRO A 57 23.31 -2.58 -12.63
C PRO A 57 24.05 -1.26 -12.47
N GLU A 58 23.42 -0.30 -11.80
CA GLU A 58 24.01 0.99 -11.43
C GLU A 58 24.11 1.08 -9.91
N SER A 59 25.21 1.60 -9.39
CA SER A 59 25.40 1.82 -7.96
C SER A 59 24.78 3.17 -7.56
N MET A 60 23.90 3.17 -6.57
CA MET A 60 23.31 4.37 -5.97
C MET A 60 23.70 4.48 -4.49
N PRO A 61 24.00 5.67 -3.96
CA PRO A 61 24.22 5.83 -2.53
C PRO A 61 22.95 5.54 -1.74
N LEU A 62 23.06 4.85 -0.60
CA LEU A 62 21.93 4.51 0.27
C LEU A 62 21.15 5.75 0.72
N THR A 63 21.83 6.88 0.89
CA THR A 63 21.22 8.16 1.29
C THR A 63 20.34 8.80 0.21
N ALA A 64 20.32 8.27 -1.01
CA ALA A 64 19.39 8.72 -2.06
C ALA A 64 17.99 8.12 -1.90
N LEU A 65 17.85 7.07 -1.07
CA LEU A 65 16.58 6.41 -0.78
C LEU A 65 16.13 6.70 0.65
N PRO A 66 14.81 6.77 0.89
CA PRO A 66 14.27 6.70 2.23
C PRO A 66 14.44 5.29 2.78
N PHE A 67 14.58 5.19 4.09
CA PHE A 67 14.29 3.95 4.78
C PHE A 67 12.83 3.55 4.50
N PRO A 68 12.48 2.26 4.33
CA PRO A 68 11.11 1.86 4.04
C PRO A 68 10.09 2.41 5.03
N ALA A 69 8.85 2.54 4.56
CA ALA A 69 7.73 2.63 5.49
C ALA A 69 7.47 1.25 6.08
N ILE A 70 7.25 1.18 7.39
CA ILE A 70 7.02 -0.07 8.11
C ILE A 70 5.71 0.04 8.87
N THR A 71 4.77 -0.83 8.55
CA THR A 71 3.49 -0.90 9.26
C THR A 71 3.43 -2.16 10.10
N VAL A 72 3.12 -2.00 11.39
CA VAL A 72 2.99 -3.06 12.38
C VAL A 72 1.53 -3.16 12.80
N CYS A 73 0.96 -4.36 12.72
CA CYS A 73 -0.43 -4.65 13.11
C CYS A 73 -0.47 -5.86 14.05
N ASN A 74 -1.15 -5.72 15.19
CA ASN A 74 -1.48 -6.89 16.00
C ASN A 74 -2.50 -7.74 15.23
N VAL A 75 -2.31 -9.07 15.21
CA VAL A 75 -3.29 -9.96 14.58
C VAL A 75 -4.59 -10.07 15.38
N ASN A 76 -4.57 -9.68 16.66
CA ASN A 76 -5.76 -9.57 17.50
C ASN A 76 -6.63 -8.37 17.08
N GLN A 77 -7.84 -8.64 16.64
CA GLN A 77 -8.81 -7.63 16.21
C GLN A 77 -9.55 -6.97 17.37
N ALA A 78 -9.59 -7.62 18.54
CA ALA A 78 -10.34 -7.14 19.68
C ALA A 78 -9.69 -7.54 21.01
N LYS A 79 -9.57 -6.59 21.94
CA LYS A 79 -9.17 -6.85 23.32
C LYS A 79 -10.25 -7.63 24.06
N LYS A 80 -9.85 -8.71 24.73
CA LYS A 80 -10.73 -9.62 25.46
C LYS A 80 -11.51 -8.90 26.56
N SER A 81 -10.83 -8.09 27.37
CA SER A 81 -11.46 -7.30 28.45
C SER A 81 -12.59 -6.39 27.92
N VAL A 82 -12.36 -5.74 26.77
CA VAL A 82 -13.35 -4.86 26.13
C VAL A 82 -14.49 -5.68 25.52
N ALA A 83 -14.18 -6.79 24.85
CA ALA A 83 -15.16 -7.68 24.24
C ALA A 83 -16.12 -8.32 25.26
N GLU A 84 -15.60 -8.76 26.41
CA GLU A 84 -16.39 -9.30 27.52
C GLU A 84 -17.33 -8.24 28.10
N THR A 85 -16.83 -7.02 28.31
CA THR A 85 -17.64 -5.87 28.76
C THR A 85 -18.82 -5.58 27.81
N ILE A 86 -18.61 -5.68 26.48
CA ILE A 86 -19.67 -5.49 25.48
C ILE A 86 -20.74 -6.59 25.58
N LYS A 87 -20.33 -7.85 25.81
CA LYS A 87 -21.25 -8.98 25.96
C LYS A 87 -22.11 -8.86 27.21
N GLU A 88 -21.50 -8.54 28.34
CA GLU A 88 -22.18 -8.40 29.64
C GLU A 88 -23.25 -7.30 29.60
N LYS A 89 -22.90 -6.12 29.09
CA LYS A 89 -23.84 -4.99 28.94
C LYS A 89 -25.05 -5.32 28.07
N THR A 90 -24.94 -6.29 27.17
CA THR A 90 -26.07 -6.71 26.34
C THR A 90 -27.00 -7.69 27.07
N ASN A 91 -26.48 -8.51 27.99
CA ASN A 91 -27.30 -9.48 28.72
C ASN A 91 -28.18 -8.81 29.78
N ASP A 92 -27.78 -7.63 30.28
CA ASP A 92 -28.53 -6.80 31.23
C ASP A 92 -29.70 -5.99 30.60
N SER A 93 -30.15 -6.36 29.40
CA SER A 93 -31.25 -5.73 28.63
C SER A 93 -32.62 -5.69 29.33
N LYS A 94 -32.72 -6.05 30.62
CA LYS A 94 -33.91 -5.81 31.46
C LYS A 94 -33.88 -4.49 32.24
N ASN A 95 -32.77 -3.75 32.27
CA ASN A 95 -32.71 -2.43 32.92
C ASN A 95 -31.97 -1.40 32.03
N ILE A 96 -32.59 -1.00 30.91
CA ILE A 96 -32.07 0.11 30.08
C ILE A 96 -32.42 1.44 30.78
N SER A 97 -31.69 1.74 31.85
CA SER A 97 -31.52 3.12 32.33
C SER A 97 -30.20 3.64 31.79
N ARG A 98 -30.32 4.69 30.97
CA ARG A 98 -29.24 5.52 30.43
C ARG A 98 -28.05 5.65 31.41
N GLY A 99 -26.88 5.17 31.02
CA GLY A 99 -25.65 5.50 31.72
C GLY A 99 -24.42 4.93 31.00
N VAL A 100 -23.55 5.81 30.50
CA VAL A 100 -22.16 5.97 30.95
C VAL A 100 -21.66 7.34 30.46
N TYR A 101 -21.00 8.05 31.38
CA TYR A 101 -20.49 9.41 31.29
C TYR A 101 -19.28 9.53 30.34
N CYS A 102 -19.30 10.49 29.41
CA CYS A 102 -18.10 11.23 29.06
C CYS A 102 -17.98 12.35 30.12
N ASN A 103 -17.02 12.28 31.04
CA ASN A 103 -16.73 13.48 31.82
C ASN A 103 -16.07 14.50 30.88
N ARG A 104 -16.55 15.75 30.94
CA ARG A 104 -16.00 16.88 30.21
C ARG A 104 -14.56 17.03 30.69
N THR A 105 -13.60 16.94 29.78
CA THR A 105 -12.15 17.09 30.00
C THR A 105 -11.40 15.87 30.54
N GLN A 106 -10.75 15.16 29.59
CA GLN A 106 -9.43 14.48 29.65
C GLN A 106 -9.48 13.10 28.99
N ILE A 107 -9.00 13.03 27.74
CA ILE A 107 -8.25 11.86 27.28
C ILE A 107 -6.83 12.12 27.80
N ARG A 108 -6.40 11.42 28.86
CA ARG A 108 -4.96 11.28 29.11
C ARG A 108 -4.44 10.31 28.06
N ILE A 109 -3.98 10.87 26.94
CA ILE A 109 -2.84 10.28 26.23
C ILE A 109 -1.66 10.81 27.02
N ASP A 110 -0.88 9.95 27.67
CA ASP A 110 0.37 10.36 28.31
C ASP A 110 1.36 10.76 27.20
N ALA A 111 1.17 11.97 26.67
CA ALA A 111 2.15 12.69 25.89
C ALA A 111 2.96 13.51 26.89
N ALA A 112 4.20 13.07 27.14
CA ALA A 112 5.19 13.89 27.80
C ALA A 112 5.34 15.22 27.03
N ASP A 113 5.09 16.30 27.77
CA ASP A 113 5.56 17.68 27.58
C ASP A 113 5.09 18.49 26.36
N ALA A 114 3.97 19.19 26.59
CA ALA A 114 3.73 20.64 26.42
C ALA A 114 4.19 21.37 25.13
N SER A 115 3.21 21.71 24.28
CA SER A 115 2.82 23.10 23.96
C SER A 115 1.98 23.17 22.67
N TRP A 116 0.65 23.14 22.79
CA TRP A 116 -0.24 23.84 21.85
C TRP A 116 -1.58 24.17 22.52
N SER A 117 -1.85 25.46 22.67
CA SER A 117 -3.15 26.00 23.05
C SER A 117 -4.10 25.93 21.84
N GLY A 118 -5.02 24.97 21.85
CA GLY A 118 -6.02 24.83 20.79
C GLY A 118 -7.14 23.88 21.21
N THR A 119 -8.10 24.37 21.99
CA THR A 119 -9.30 23.61 22.35
C THR A 119 -10.25 23.53 21.15
N LYS A 120 -10.09 22.54 20.26
CA LYS A 120 -11.23 22.07 19.47
C LYS A 120 -12.02 21.10 20.33
N SER A 121 -13.12 21.60 20.90
CA SER A 121 -14.11 20.78 21.58
C SER A 121 -14.70 19.77 20.60
N LEU A 122 -14.54 18.47 20.87
CA LEU A 122 -15.43 17.46 20.29
C LEU A 122 -16.87 17.81 20.69
N ASP A 123 -17.79 17.72 19.74
CA ASP A 123 -19.21 18.03 19.93
C ASP A 123 -19.79 17.15 21.08
N PRO A 124 -20.40 17.74 22.13
CA PRO A 124 -21.03 16.99 23.22
C PRO A 124 -22.17 16.05 22.78
N THR A 125 -22.65 16.14 21.55
CA THR A 125 -23.63 15.19 20.98
C THR A 125 -23.01 13.85 20.58
N ILE A 126 -21.69 13.74 20.37
CA ILE A 126 -21.01 12.45 20.09
C ILE A 126 -21.05 11.52 21.31
N CYS A 127 -21.16 12.06 22.52
CA CYS A 127 -21.38 11.29 23.73
C CYS A 127 -22.84 10.81 23.92
N ARG A 128 -23.71 10.95 22.91
CA ARG A 128 -25.04 10.33 22.90
C ARG A 128 -24.97 8.93 22.29
N SER A 129 -25.27 7.95 23.13
CA SER A 129 -25.59 6.54 22.82
C SER A 129 -24.43 5.63 22.42
N VAL A 130 -23.62 5.23 23.40
CA VAL A 130 -23.07 3.86 23.35
C VAL A 130 -24.26 2.91 23.39
N ASN A 131 -24.60 2.30 22.25
CA ASN A 131 -25.68 1.33 22.19
C ASN A 131 -25.05 -0.07 22.28
N ALA A 132 -25.23 -0.73 23.42
CA ALA A 132 -24.68 -2.06 23.66
C ALA A 132 -25.08 -3.08 22.57
N GLN A 133 -26.25 -2.89 21.95
CA GLN A 133 -26.71 -3.71 20.82
C GLN A 133 -25.84 -3.50 19.56
N TRP A 134 -25.48 -2.26 19.23
CA TRP A 134 -24.62 -1.95 18.07
C TRP A 134 -23.19 -2.43 18.30
N ASP A 135 -22.64 -2.19 19.48
CA ASP A 135 -21.29 -2.66 19.83
C ASP A 135 -21.17 -4.18 19.72
N ARG A 136 -22.20 -4.92 20.16
CA ARG A 136 -22.24 -6.38 20.02
C ARG A 136 -22.32 -6.83 18.56
N LYS A 137 -23.13 -6.15 17.73
CA LYS A 137 -23.23 -6.46 16.29
C LYS A 137 -21.90 -6.20 15.57
N LEU A 138 -21.26 -5.05 15.83
CA LEU A 138 -19.96 -4.70 15.29
C LEU A 138 -18.86 -5.66 15.75
N LEU A 139 -18.83 -6.03 17.03
CA LEU A 139 -17.88 -6.99 17.57
C LEU A 139 -18.04 -8.38 16.94
N ARG A 140 -19.29 -8.83 16.72
CA ARG A 140 -19.55 -10.07 15.97
C ARG A 140 -19.04 -9.97 14.54
N SER A 141 -19.32 -8.86 13.86
CA SER A 141 -18.85 -8.64 12.49
C SER A 141 -17.33 -8.64 12.34
N LEU A 142 -16.57 -8.21 13.36
CA LEU A 142 -15.11 -8.30 13.37
C LEU A 142 -14.59 -9.72 13.58
N CYS A 143 -15.26 -10.49 14.44
CA CYS A 143 -14.72 -11.73 15.00
C CYS A 143 -15.35 -13.02 14.45
N SER A 144 -16.50 -12.95 13.79
CA SER A 144 -17.16 -14.13 13.20
C SER A 144 -17.13 -14.09 11.68
N SER A 145 -17.15 -15.27 11.08
CA SER A 145 -17.33 -15.47 9.64
C SER A 145 -18.82 -15.45 9.23
N ASP A 146 -19.71 -14.99 10.11
CA ASP A 146 -21.15 -14.99 9.85
C ASP A 146 -21.45 -13.98 8.74
N SER A 147 -22.35 -14.35 7.82
CA SER A 147 -22.78 -13.47 6.73
C SER A 147 -23.33 -12.16 7.28
N GLU A 148 -22.73 -11.02 6.91
CA GLU A 148 -23.10 -9.69 7.40
C GLU A 148 -24.58 -9.33 7.13
N THR A 149 -25.19 -9.93 6.10
CA THR A 149 -26.62 -9.80 5.79
C THR A 149 -27.55 -10.32 6.90
N THR A 150 -27.02 -11.14 7.82
CA THR A 150 -27.75 -11.63 9.00
C THR A 150 -27.57 -10.74 10.24
N LEU A 151 -26.57 -9.84 10.22
CA LEU A 151 -26.17 -9.04 11.38
C LEU A 151 -26.78 -7.63 11.35
N PHE A 152 -26.92 -7.02 10.17
CA PHE A 152 -27.40 -5.65 10.00
C PHE A 152 -28.66 -5.58 9.13
N GLU A 153 -29.74 -4.99 9.66
CA GLU A 153 -30.97 -4.75 8.90
C GLU A 153 -30.88 -3.43 8.11
N LYS A 154 -31.66 -3.28 7.04
CA LYS A 154 -31.64 -2.07 6.17
C LYS A 154 -31.90 -0.74 6.92
N GLY A 155 -32.54 -0.77 8.09
CA GLY A 155 -32.81 0.40 8.94
C GLY A 155 -31.65 0.81 9.86
N ASP A 156 -30.72 -0.10 10.12
CA ASP A 156 -29.65 0.03 11.12
C ASP A 156 -28.56 1.02 10.69
N ALA A 157 -28.36 1.15 9.38
CA ALA A 157 -27.36 2.03 8.75
C ALA A 157 -27.60 3.53 9.01
N SER A 158 -28.77 3.91 9.51
CA SER A 158 -29.07 5.31 9.89
C SER A 158 -28.51 5.69 11.26
N GLN A 159 -28.16 4.72 12.11
CA GLN A 159 -27.71 4.96 13.49
C GLN A 159 -26.22 4.77 13.70
N VAL A 160 -25.59 3.88 12.94
CA VAL A 160 -24.13 3.70 12.97
C VAL A 160 -23.56 4.51 11.82
N ASN A 161 -22.85 5.60 12.13
CA ASN A 161 -22.11 6.40 11.15
C ASN A 161 -20.60 6.12 11.25
N TRP A 162 -19.81 6.65 10.31
CA TRP A 162 -18.36 6.46 10.29
C TRP A 162 -17.69 6.81 11.62
N GLU A 163 -18.09 7.92 12.25
CA GLU A 163 -17.48 8.38 13.50
C GLU A 163 -17.74 7.39 14.66
N TYR A 164 -18.94 6.82 14.72
CA TYR A 164 -19.24 5.75 15.69
C TYR A 164 -18.37 4.51 15.45
N PHE A 165 -18.27 4.06 14.20
CA PHE A 165 -17.50 2.86 13.87
C PHE A 165 -16.00 3.06 14.10
N ARG A 166 -15.47 4.24 13.77
CA ARG A 166 -14.08 4.64 14.08
C ARG A 166 -13.82 4.64 15.58
N ALA A 167 -14.70 5.26 16.38
CA ALA A 167 -14.58 5.25 17.85
C ALA A 167 -14.66 3.83 18.42
N PHE A 168 -15.52 2.97 17.85
CA PHE A 168 -15.61 1.57 18.21
C PHE A 168 -14.29 0.81 17.92
N LEU A 169 -13.72 0.95 16.72
CA LEU A 169 -12.44 0.32 16.35
C LEU A 169 -11.30 0.75 17.28
N ILE A 170 -11.16 2.05 17.53
CA ILE A 170 -10.11 2.58 18.42
C ILE A 170 -10.24 2.03 19.84
N ARG A 171 -11.46 1.82 20.32
CA ARG A 171 -11.73 1.29 21.67
C ARG A 171 -11.48 -0.21 21.79
N VAL A 172 -11.79 -0.96 20.74
CA VAL A 172 -11.75 -2.44 20.75
C VAL A 172 -10.36 -2.98 20.40
N THR A 173 -9.59 -2.27 19.57
CA THR A 173 -8.24 -2.68 19.16
C THR A 173 -7.17 -2.30 20.18
N GLN A 174 -5.98 -2.90 20.07
CA GLN A 174 -4.81 -2.48 20.86
C GLN A 174 -4.23 -1.18 20.26
N PRO A 175 -4.11 -0.09 21.03
CA PRO A 175 -3.50 1.15 20.55
C PRO A 175 -1.98 1.03 20.40
N CYS A 176 -1.39 1.88 19.55
CA CYS A 176 0.06 1.92 19.33
C CYS A 176 0.89 2.11 20.61
N SER A 177 0.36 2.84 21.59
CA SER A 177 1.04 3.10 22.88
C SER A 177 1.14 1.87 23.79
N GLU A 178 0.20 0.93 23.67
CA GLU A 178 0.25 -0.36 24.38
C GLU A 178 1.08 -1.37 23.58
N MET A 179 1.01 -1.31 22.25
CA MET A 179 1.68 -2.24 21.36
C MET A 179 3.20 -2.00 21.24
N LEU A 180 3.63 -0.74 21.16
CA LEU A 180 5.03 -0.33 20.97
C LEU A 180 5.67 0.03 22.33
N GLN A 181 6.30 -0.94 22.98
CA GLN A 181 6.90 -0.75 24.31
C GLN A 181 8.19 0.08 24.28
N SER A 182 9.03 -0.14 23.26
CA SER A 182 10.30 0.58 23.10
C SER A 182 10.66 0.73 21.64
N CYS A 183 11.14 1.92 21.27
CA CYS A 183 11.58 2.24 19.92
C CYS A 183 12.95 2.93 19.96
N GLU A 184 13.85 2.45 19.13
CA GLU A 184 15.16 3.04 18.90
C GLU A 184 15.35 3.23 17.40
N TRP A 185 15.75 4.44 17.01
CA TRP A 185 16.03 4.81 15.62
C TRP A 185 17.45 5.38 15.55
N ARG A 186 18.32 4.77 14.74
CA ARG A 186 19.72 5.19 14.58
C ARG A 186 20.48 5.26 15.91
N PHE A 187 20.37 4.21 16.72
CA PHE A 187 21.02 4.08 18.03
C PHE A 187 20.53 5.07 19.10
N GLU A 188 19.44 5.80 18.81
CA GLU A 188 18.85 6.73 19.77
C GLU A 188 17.46 6.27 20.18
N SER A 189 17.27 6.08 21.48
CA SER A 189 15.97 5.80 22.06
C SER A 189 15.06 7.02 21.86
N ARG A 190 13.93 6.82 21.19
CA ARG A 190 12.95 7.87 20.89
C ARG A 190 11.57 7.42 21.36
N PRO A 191 10.68 8.33 21.79
CA PRO A 191 9.31 7.97 22.09
C PRO A 191 8.64 7.39 20.84
N CYS A 192 8.03 6.21 20.97
CA CYS A 192 7.40 5.52 19.84
C CYS A 192 6.31 6.37 19.16
N SER A 193 5.62 7.22 19.93
CA SER A 193 4.61 8.17 19.44
C SER A 193 5.18 9.27 18.52
N ALA A 194 6.49 9.52 18.55
CA ALA A 194 7.15 10.44 17.63
C ALA A 194 7.65 9.74 16.34
N LEU A 195 7.78 8.41 16.36
CA LEU A 195 8.26 7.62 15.22
C LEU A 195 7.12 6.99 14.41
N PHE A 196 6.05 6.57 15.09
CA PHE A 196 4.93 5.83 14.51
C PHE A 196 3.64 6.63 14.58
N ASN A 197 2.86 6.51 13.51
CA ASN A 197 1.53 7.07 13.44
C ASN A 197 0.48 5.98 13.31
N ALA A 198 -0.64 6.14 14.01
CA ALA A 198 -1.75 5.22 13.92
C ALA A 198 -2.46 5.37 12.57
N GLN A 199 -2.74 4.25 11.91
CA GLN A 199 -3.41 4.18 10.61
C GLN A 199 -4.38 3.00 10.58
N LEU A 200 -5.55 3.21 9.99
CA LEU A 200 -6.50 2.12 9.72
C LEU A 200 -6.11 1.40 8.43
N THR A 201 -6.01 0.07 8.51
CA THR A 201 -5.63 -0.82 7.40
C THR A 201 -6.68 -1.91 7.21
N ASP A 202 -6.42 -2.85 6.32
CA ASP A 202 -7.23 -4.06 6.13
C ASP A 202 -7.10 -5.09 7.27
N GLU A 203 -6.23 -4.83 8.25
CA GLU A 203 -6.06 -5.62 9.49
C GLU A 203 -6.51 -4.83 10.73
N GLY A 204 -7.20 -3.69 10.58
CA GLY A 204 -7.69 -2.87 11.69
C GLY A 204 -6.76 -1.69 12.02
N LEU A 205 -6.58 -1.40 13.30
CA LEU A 205 -5.73 -0.28 13.75
C LEU A 205 -4.27 -0.73 13.83
N CYS A 206 -3.42 -0.09 13.03
CA CYS A 206 -2.00 -0.39 12.92
C CYS A 206 -1.14 0.85 13.13
N CYS A 207 0.17 0.66 13.22
CA CYS A 207 1.13 1.73 13.45
C CYS A 207 2.15 1.76 12.32
N THR A 208 2.26 2.89 11.64
CA THR A 208 3.11 3.08 10.46
C THR A 208 4.27 4.02 10.78
N PHE A 209 5.49 3.55 10.52
CA PHE A 209 6.73 4.30 10.55
C PHE A 209 7.09 4.79 9.15
N ASN A 210 7.59 6.02 9.04
CA ASN A 210 8.25 6.58 7.85
C ASN A 210 7.45 6.59 6.52
N ALA A 211 6.12 6.56 6.56
CA ALA A 211 5.28 6.83 5.39
C ALA A 211 5.24 8.33 5.08
N VAL A 212 5.22 8.74 3.80
CA VAL A 212 5.25 10.17 3.45
C VAL A 212 4.06 10.94 4.04
N HIS A 213 4.28 12.24 4.26
CA HIS A 213 3.22 13.11 4.77
C HIS A 213 1.97 13.05 3.91
N ARG A 214 0.80 13.14 4.56
CA ARG A 214 -0.53 13.04 3.94
C ARG A 214 -0.67 13.93 2.71
N ASP A 215 -0.20 15.17 2.81
CA ASP A 215 -0.26 16.16 1.73
C ASP A 215 0.55 15.75 0.49
N PHE A 216 1.60 14.93 0.66
CA PHE A 216 2.40 14.37 -0.44
C PHE A 216 1.90 12.99 -0.91
N MET A 217 1.12 12.28 -0.09
CA MET A 217 0.50 11.01 -0.47
C MET A 217 -0.81 11.20 -1.27
N PHE A 218 -1.69 12.09 -0.80
CA PHE A 218 -3.07 12.22 -1.31
C PHE A 218 -3.32 13.59 -1.95
N ARG A 219 -4.20 13.62 -2.97
CA ARG A 219 -4.60 14.86 -3.66
C ARG A 219 -5.53 15.73 -2.82
N ASN A 220 -6.42 15.10 -2.04
CA ASN A 220 -7.38 15.77 -1.15
C ASN A 220 -7.15 15.29 0.31
N PRO A 221 -6.11 15.78 0.99
CA PRO A 221 -5.73 15.27 2.30
C PRO A 221 -6.83 15.41 3.36
N ASN A 222 -7.55 16.53 3.40
CA ASN A 222 -8.55 16.88 4.42
C ASN A 222 -9.80 15.97 4.49
N GLU A 223 -9.94 15.03 3.55
CA GLU A 223 -11.09 14.14 3.43
C GLU A 223 -10.76 12.69 3.79
N VAL A 224 -9.50 12.42 4.11
CA VAL A 224 -9.04 11.13 4.64
C VAL A 224 -9.32 11.11 6.13
N SER A 225 -9.97 10.05 6.62
CA SER A 225 -10.36 9.95 8.03
C SER A 225 -9.15 10.09 8.95
N ASP A 226 -9.15 11.16 9.76
CA ASP A 226 -8.03 11.53 10.60
C ASP A 226 -7.87 10.58 11.80
N LEU A 227 -6.69 9.99 11.98
CA LEU A 227 -6.10 9.81 13.32
C LEU A 227 -5.11 10.97 13.48
N ASN A 228 -4.96 11.54 14.68
CA ASN A 228 -4.07 12.70 14.85
C ASN A 228 -2.62 12.30 14.54
N ILE A 229 -2.13 12.61 13.34
CA ILE A 229 -0.81 12.22 12.86
C ILE A 229 0.21 13.26 13.32
N SER A 230 1.25 12.82 14.02
CA SER A 230 2.37 13.67 14.41
C SER A 230 3.58 13.36 13.51
N TYR A 231 4.21 14.40 12.98
CA TYR A 231 5.47 14.28 12.26
C TYR A 231 6.55 15.10 12.96
N PRO A 232 7.68 14.49 13.34
CA PRO A 232 8.71 15.18 14.11
C PRO A 232 9.62 16.08 13.27
N SER A 233 9.65 15.93 11.95
CA SER A 233 10.53 16.71 11.05
C SER A 233 9.80 17.22 9.80
N GLN A 234 10.45 18.15 9.09
CA GLN A 234 9.89 18.80 7.92
C GLN A 234 9.61 17.76 6.81
N PRO A 235 8.34 17.64 6.37
CA PRO A 235 8.00 16.72 5.30
C PRO A 235 8.41 17.28 3.94
N VAL A 236 8.93 16.41 3.07
CA VAL A 236 9.33 16.75 1.70
C VAL A 236 8.59 15.90 0.67
N ASN A 237 8.48 16.43 -0.54
CA ASN A 237 7.83 15.76 -1.66
C ASN A 237 8.76 14.71 -2.30
N TRP A 238 8.95 13.59 -1.62
CA TRP A 238 9.73 12.47 -2.14
C TRP A 238 8.86 11.53 -2.97
N THR A 239 9.37 11.09 -4.13
CA THR A 239 8.78 10.00 -4.93
C THR A 239 9.88 9.07 -5.45
N ALA A 240 9.50 7.84 -5.83
CA ALA A 240 10.44 6.90 -6.43
C ALA A 240 11.09 7.47 -7.71
N GLU A 241 10.33 8.21 -8.53
CA GLU A 241 10.79 8.83 -9.79
C GLU A 241 11.70 10.05 -9.57
N ASN A 242 11.31 10.97 -8.68
CA ASN A 242 12.00 12.26 -8.53
C ASN A 242 13.06 12.27 -7.41
N GLY A 243 13.03 11.29 -6.50
CA GLY A 243 13.89 11.26 -5.34
C GLY A 243 13.61 12.40 -4.35
N TYR A 244 14.63 12.76 -3.57
CA TYR A 244 14.55 13.89 -2.65
C TYR A 244 14.81 15.21 -3.39
N PRO A 245 14.04 16.29 -3.13
CA PRO A 245 14.36 17.63 -3.62
C PRO A 245 15.80 18.05 -3.25
N GLU A 246 16.49 18.77 -4.13
CA GLU A 246 17.91 19.15 -3.96
C GLU A 246 18.16 20.01 -2.71
N ASP A 247 17.17 20.80 -2.29
CA ASP A 247 17.18 21.68 -1.12
C ASP A 247 16.75 20.97 0.19
N SER A 248 16.50 19.66 0.13
CA SER A 248 16.00 18.91 1.29
C SER A 248 17.04 18.83 2.41
N PRO A 249 16.66 19.15 3.66
CA PRO A 249 17.50 18.87 4.84
C PRO A 249 17.89 17.39 4.93
N VAL A 250 19.04 17.11 5.56
CA VAL A 250 19.51 15.73 5.80
C VAL A 250 18.52 14.92 6.66
N GLU A 251 17.82 15.60 7.58
CA GLU A 251 16.81 15.01 8.48
C GLU A 251 15.37 15.19 7.99
N ALA A 252 15.19 15.54 6.71
CA ALA A 252 13.89 15.64 6.07
C ALA A 252 13.12 14.31 6.14
N PHE A 253 11.80 14.41 6.19
CA PHE A 253 10.89 13.27 6.23
C PHE A 253 10.31 12.99 4.84
N PRO A 254 10.36 11.75 4.31
CA PRO A 254 10.72 10.49 4.98
C PRO A 254 12.23 10.38 5.26
N TRP A 255 12.57 9.78 6.40
CA TRP A 255 13.95 9.60 6.84
C TRP A 255 14.74 8.65 5.94
N ARG A 256 16.01 9.00 5.75
CA ARG A 256 17.01 8.19 5.04
C ARG A 256 17.64 7.15 5.98
N PRO A 257 18.26 6.07 5.49
CA PRO A 257 19.13 5.25 6.31
C PRO A 257 20.37 6.06 6.76
N ALA A 258 20.84 5.88 8.00
CA ALA A 258 22.06 6.54 8.49
C ALA A 258 23.35 5.78 8.11
N GLY A 259 23.25 4.48 7.90
CA GLY A 259 24.37 3.59 7.65
C GLY A 259 23.95 2.14 7.82
N THR A 260 24.94 1.27 7.93
CA THR A 260 24.73 -0.18 7.92
C THR A 260 24.73 -0.82 9.31
N GLY A 261 24.04 -1.95 9.41
CA GLY A 261 23.95 -2.76 10.62
C GLY A 261 22.81 -2.40 11.58
N VAL A 262 22.49 -3.33 12.49
CA VAL A 262 21.31 -3.29 13.37
C VAL A 262 21.13 -1.97 14.12
N ARG A 263 22.25 -1.39 14.61
CA ARG A 263 22.21 -0.16 15.42
C ARG A 263 21.88 1.09 14.59
N GLN A 264 22.07 1.06 13.28
CA GLN A 264 21.80 2.21 12.39
C GLN A 264 20.39 2.18 11.78
N GLY A 265 19.62 1.12 12.04
CA GLY A 265 18.24 0.99 11.58
C GLY A 265 17.21 1.19 12.70
N LEU A 266 16.12 0.43 12.60
CA LEU A 266 14.99 0.51 13.52
C LEU A 266 15.01 -0.68 14.48
N THR A 267 14.97 -0.42 15.79
CA THR A 267 14.80 -1.47 16.81
C THR A 267 13.47 -1.26 17.53
N LEU A 268 12.66 -2.31 17.60
CA LEU A 268 11.34 -2.33 18.21
C LEU A 268 11.25 -3.41 19.28
N VAL A 269 10.64 -3.07 20.41
CA VAL A 269 10.09 -4.03 21.36
C VAL A 269 8.57 -3.92 21.31
N LEU A 270 7.92 -5.01 20.90
CA LEU A 270 6.48 -5.09 20.70
C LEU A 270 5.86 -5.95 21.79
N ASP A 271 4.72 -5.51 22.34
CA ASP A 271 3.94 -6.29 23.30
C ASP A 271 2.63 -6.76 22.67
N ALA A 272 2.55 -8.07 22.44
CA ALA A 272 1.37 -8.68 21.85
C ALA A 272 0.14 -8.62 22.76
N ALA A 273 0.31 -8.51 24.09
CA ALA A 273 -0.76 -8.66 25.07
C ALA A 273 -1.58 -9.94 24.81
N VAL A 274 -0.92 -11.10 24.84
CA VAL A 274 -1.52 -12.38 24.44
C VAL A 274 -2.74 -12.75 25.30
N ASP A 275 -2.77 -12.35 26.57
CA ASP A 275 -3.88 -12.52 27.50
C ASP A 275 -5.14 -11.74 27.10
N GLU A 276 -4.99 -10.66 26.33
CA GLU A 276 -6.06 -9.83 25.77
C GLU A 276 -6.56 -10.33 24.40
N TYR A 277 -6.12 -11.49 23.91
CA TYR A 277 -6.62 -12.02 22.64
C TYR A 277 -8.07 -12.49 22.74
N TYR A 278 -8.92 -11.94 21.86
CA TYR A 278 -10.33 -12.33 21.76
C TYR A 278 -10.64 -12.98 20.41
N CYS A 279 -10.19 -12.36 19.31
CA CYS A 279 -10.37 -12.90 17.96
C CYS A 279 -9.24 -12.41 17.06
N ALA A 280 -8.64 -13.31 16.30
CA ALA A 280 -7.48 -13.02 15.46
C ALA A 280 -7.81 -13.17 13.97
N THR A 281 -7.12 -12.42 13.10
CA THR A 281 -7.25 -12.55 11.65
C THR A 281 -6.56 -13.78 11.07
N THR A 282 -5.69 -14.40 11.85
CA THR A 282 -4.96 -15.62 11.51
C THR A 282 -5.04 -16.63 12.66
N SER A 283 -4.68 -17.88 12.40
CA SER A 283 -4.66 -18.97 13.39
C SER A 283 -3.44 -18.94 14.32
N SER A 284 -2.80 -17.77 14.47
CA SER A 284 -1.57 -17.60 15.24
C SER A 284 -1.63 -16.27 16.03
N VAL A 285 -0.65 -16.06 16.91
CA VAL A 285 -0.50 -14.87 17.75
C VAL A 285 0.76 -14.08 17.34
N GLY A 286 0.74 -12.77 17.58
CA GLY A 286 1.85 -11.86 17.30
C GLY A 286 1.47 -10.72 16.36
N PHE A 287 2.41 -10.33 15.50
CA PHE A 287 2.29 -9.14 14.66
C PHE A 287 2.46 -9.46 13.20
N LYS A 288 1.61 -8.89 12.33
CA LYS A 288 1.93 -8.75 10.91
C LYS A 288 2.72 -7.46 10.71
N ILE A 289 3.89 -7.57 10.10
CA ILE A 289 4.75 -6.42 9.78
C ILE A 289 4.98 -6.39 8.27
N HIS A 290 4.75 -5.23 7.66
CA HIS A 290 4.93 -5.04 6.23
C HIS A 290 5.85 -3.86 5.96
N MET A 291 6.87 -4.09 5.13
CA MET A 291 7.75 -3.05 4.58
C MET A 291 7.25 -2.65 3.20
N HIS A 292 6.95 -1.37 3.01
CA HIS A 292 6.42 -0.85 1.76
C HIS A 292 7.08 0.46 1.35
N ASN A 293 6.77 0.91 0.14
CA ASN A 293 7.21 2.21 -0.35
C ASN A 293 6.53 3.33 0.48
N PRO A 294 7.26 4.35 0.94
CA PRO A 294 6.68 5.47 1.69
C PRO A 294 5.51 6.20 1.01
N THR A 295 5.39 6.18 -0.32
CA THR A 295 4.29 6.81 -1.07
C THR A 295 3.07 5.91 -1.30
N GLU A 296 3.04 4.75 -0.65
CA GLU A 296 1.96 3.77 -0.77
C GLU A 296 1.28 3.54 0.58
N THR A 297 0.01 3.15 0.55
CA THR A 297 -0.71 2.67 1.73
C THR A 297 -0.54 1.15 1.87
N PRO A 298 -0.39 0.65 3.10
CA PRO A 298 -0.10 -0.76 3.33
C PRO A 298 -1.32 -1.67 3.07
N LYS A 299 -1.07 -2.84 2.50
CA LYS A 299 -2.03 -3.95 2.35
C LYS A 299 -1.53 -5.14 3.17
N ILE A 300 -1.80 -5.12 4.47
CA ILE A 300 -1.16 -5.99 5.47
C ILE A 300 -1.71 -7.41 5.40
N SER A 301 -3.00 -7.55 5.09
CA SER A 301 -3.63 -8.87 5.06
C SER A 301 -2.96 -9.83 4.08
N GLU A 302 -2.50 -9.29 2.94
CA GLU A 302 -1.90 -10.03 1.82
C GLU A 302 -0.36 -10.09 1.88
N PHE A 303 0.31 -8.99 2.24
CA PHE A 303 1.78 -8.87 2.15
C PHE A 303 2.50 -8.73 3.50
N GLY A 304 1.80 -8.84 4.62
CA GLY A 304 2.39 -8.77 5.95
C GLY A 304 3.03 -10.09 6.39
N ASP A 305 4.29 -10.02 6.82
CA ASP A 305 5.01 -11.16 7.42
C ASP A 305 4.63 -11.30 8.90
N LEU A 306 4.43 -12.54 9.37
CA LEU A 306 4.01 -12.81 10.74
C LEU A 306 5.21 -13.00 11.68
N TYR A 307 5.23 -12.26 12.79
CA TYR A 307 6.25 -12.31 13.84
C TYR A 307 5.62 -12.76 15.17
N PRO A 308 5.90 -13.98 15.64
CA PRO A 308 5.36 -14.49 16.90
C PRO A 308 6.05 -13.89 18.13
N PRO A 309 5.39 -13.90 19.31
CA PRO A 309 5.99 -13.50 20.58
C PRO A 309 7.06 -14.48 21.07
N GLY A 310 7.96 -13.99 21.94
CA GLY A 310 8.99 -14.78 22.60
C GLY A 310 10.32 -14.87 21.86
N ILE A 311 10.47 -14.22 20.70
CA ILE A 311 11.69 -14.23 19.90
C ILE A 311 12.19 -12.82 19.57
N GLU A 312 13.52 -12.70 19.38
CA GLU A 312 14.14 -11.56 18.71
C GLU A 312 14.42 -11.96 17.25
N THR A 313 13.85 -11.23 16.31
CA THR A 313 14.07 -11.40 14.87
C THR A 313 14.87 -10.22 14.34
N ARG A 314 15.83 -10.50 13.45
CA ARG A 314 16.59 -9.49 12.73
C ARG A 314 16.27 -9.61 11.25
N VAL A 315 15.84 -8.51 10.66
CA VAL A 315 15.43 -8.45 9.27
C VAL A 315 16.38 -7.53 8.54
N ALA A 316 17.15 -8.08 7.61
CA ALA A 316 17.90 -7.30 6.65
C ALA A 316 16.95 -6.71 5.59
N ILE A 317 17.08 -5.42 5.32
CA ILE A 317 16.41 -4.76 4.22
C ILE A 317 17.39 -4.64 3.06
N ILE A 318 16.99 -5.17 1.90
CA ILE A 318 17.75 -5.02 0.66
C ILE A 318 16.89 -4.21 -0.31
N PRO A 319 17.20 -2.91 -0.51
CA PRO A 319 16.47 -2.10 -1.47
C PRO A 319 16.84 -2.52 -2.89
N LYS A 320 15.84 -2.84 -3.71
CA LYS A 320 15.98 -3.06 -5.15
C LYS A 320 15.24 -1.98 -5.91
N ILE A 321 15.97 -1.31 -6.80
CA ILE A 321 15.44 -0.28 -7.70
C ILE A 321 15.41 -0.86 -9.10
N TYR A 322 14.26 -0.76 -9.76
CA TYR A 322 14.12 -0.97 -11.18
C TYR A 322 13.81 0.38 -11.79
N ASP A 323 14.68 0.85 -12.68
CA ASP A 323 14.50 2.11 -13.38
C ASP A 323 14.53 1.86 -14.88
N ALA A 324 13.65 2.54 -15.61
CA ALA A 324 13.57 2.42 -17.06
C ALA A 324 14.26 3.62 -17.71
N ASN A 325 14.84 3.40 -18.89
CA ASN A 325 15.55 4.47 -19.60
C ASN A 325 14.60 5.66 -19.87
N PRO A 326 14.98 6.91 -19.51
CA PRO A 326 14.16 8.10 -19.76
C PRO A 326 13.75 8.31 -21.23
N GLN A 327 14.50 7.75 -22.18
CA GLN A 327 14.17 7.81 -23.61
C GLN A 327 12.85 7.06 -23.96
N LEU A 328 12.35 6.21 -23.05
CA LEU A 328 11.10 5.49 -23.22
C LEU A 328 9.87 6.41 -23.24
N VAL A 329 9.97 7.67 -22.78
CA VAL A 329 8.88 8.67 -22.91
C VAL A 329 8.44 8.83 -24.37
N SER A 330 9.36 8.67 -25.33
CA SER A 330 9.05 8.79 -26.77
C SER A 330 8.25 7.60 -27.32
N ILE A 331 8.20 6.49 -26.60
CA ILE A 331 7.51 5.27 -27.01
C ILE A 331 6.12 5.24 -26.40
N ASP A 332 5.12 4.97 -27.23
CA ASP A 332 3.73 4.86 -26.79
C ASP A 332 3.55 3.82 -25.67
N VAL A 333 2.74 4.17 -24.66
CA VAL A 333 2.46 3.35 -23.48
C VAL A 333 1.95 1.96 -23.85
N SER A 334 1.19 1.82 -24.93
CA SER A 334 0.68 0.52 -25.41
C SER A 334 1.78 -0.45 -25.84
N LYS A 335 2.94 0.06 -26.24
CA LYS A 335 4.08 -0.74 -26.70
C LYS A 335 5.09 -1.03 -25.59
N ARG A 336 5.28 -0.10 -24.65
CA ARG A 336 6.24 -0.26 -23.55
C ARG A 336 5.68 -0.86 -22.27
N HIS A 337 4.36 -0.90 -22.12
CA HIS A 337 3.64 -1.51 -20.99
C HIS A 337 3.99 -0.99 -19.58
N CYS A 338 4.81 0.05 -19.46
CA CYS A 338 5.04 0.82 -18.23
C CYS A 338 4.56 2.27 -18.41
N VAL A 339 4.32 2.96 -17.29
CA VAL A 339 3.86 4.35 -17.28
C VAL A 339 4.69 5.21 -16.33
N PHE A 340 4.93 6.46 -16.72
CA PHE A 340 5.47 7.47 -15.82
C PHE A 340 4.35 8.05 -14.95
N SER A 341 4.68 8.51 -13.75
CA SER A 341 3.68 9.12 -12.86
C SER A 341 3.04 10.38 -13.43
N SER A 342 3.69 11.07 -14.37
CA SER A 342 3.13 12.24 -15.06
C SER A 342 2.10 11.89 -16.14
N GLU A 343 2.15 10.68 -16.69
CA GLU A 343 1.27 10.26 -17.81
C GLU A 343 -0.07 9.73 -17.33
N ARG A 344 -0.11 9.21 -16.11
CA ARG A 344 -1.32 8.66 -15.52
C ARG A 344 -1.55 9.23 -14.12
N SER A 345 -2.47 10.19 -14.05
CA SER A 345 -2.94 10.72 -12.77
C SER A 345 -3.97 9.79 -12.14
N LEU A 346 -3.72 9.44 -10.87
CA LEU A 346 -4.69 8.80 -10.00
C LEU A 346 -5.65 9.83 -9.38
N VAL A 347 -6.83 9.39 -8.91
CA VAL A 347 -7.89 10.28 -8.39
C VAL A 347 -7.62 10.68 -6.95
N PHE A 348 -7.18 9.73 -6.13
CA PHE A 348 -6.95 9.88 -4.71
C PHE A 348 -5.46 10.04 -4.39
N PHE A 349 -4.60 9.18 -4.94
CA PHE A 349 -3.16 9.26 -4.74
C PHE A 349 -2.52 10.32 -5.64
N ARG A 350 -1.47 10.98 -5.13
CA ARG A 350 -0.68 11.94 -5.92
C ARG A 350 0.25 11.25 -6.90
N THR A 351 0.91 10.19 -6.44
CA THR A 351 1.95 9.47 -7.17
C THR A 351 1.41 8.15 -7.70
N TYR A 352 1.66 7.89 -8.99
CA TYR A 352 1.32 6.61 -9.59
C TYR A 352 2.29 5.53 -9.10
N THR A 353 1.73 4.49 -8.49
CA THR A 353 2.41 3.21 -8.33
C THR A 353 1.43 2.11 -8.73
N GLU A 354 1.95 0.92 -9.04
CA GLU A 354 1.12 -0.23 -9.36
C GLU A 354 0.14 -0.53 -8.22
N LYS A 355 0.60 -0.45 -6.96
CA LYS A 355 -0.21 -0.70 -5.77
C LYS A 355 -1.25 0.39 -5.51
N ASN A 356 -0.90 1.66 -5.68
CA ASN A 356 -1.85 2.77 -5.55
C ASN A 356 -2.95 2.67 -6.63
N CYS A 357 -2.58 2.33 -7.86
CA CYS A 357 -3.52 2.12 -8.97
C CYS A 357 -4.46 0.93 -8.68
N GLN A 358 -3.93 -0.19 -8.20
CA GLN A 358 -4.70 -1.36 -7.83
C GLN A 358 -5.71 -1.03 -6.71
N MET A 359 -5.30 -0.24 -5.71
CA MET A 359 -6.17 0.15 -4.60
C MET A 359 -7.32 1.06 -5.04
N GLU A 360 -7.08 2.04 -5.92
CA GLU A 360 -8.17 2.84 -6.50
C GLU A 360 -9.09 2.03 -7.43
N CYS A 361 -8.53 1.07 -8.16
CA CYS A 361 -9.33 0.17 -9.00
C CYS A 361 -10.27 -0.70 -8.14
N GLN A 362 -9.75 -1.28 -7.06
CA GLN A 362 -10.53 -2.06 -6.11
C GLN A 362 -11.61 -1.21 -5.43
N SER A 363 -11.28 0.01 -5.00
CA SER A 363 -12.27 0.88 -4.37
C SER A 363 -13.37 1.31 -5.34
N ARG A 364 -13.02 1.64 -6.59
CA ARG A 364 -13.99 1.99 -7.63
C ARG A 364 -14.90 0.82 -7.98
N LEU A 365 -14.34 -0.37 -8.18
CA LEU A 365 -15.13 -1.57 -8.46
C LEU A 365 -16.13 -1.85 -7.33
N MET A 366 -15.67 -1.77 -6.08
CA MET A 366 -16.53 -1.98 -4.91
C MET A 366 -17.65 -0.93 -4.86
N LEU A 367 -17.35 0.32 -5.23
CA LEU A 367 -18.34 1.37 -5.32
C LEU A 367 -19.35 1.12 -6.44
N ASP A 368 -18.92 0.71 -7.63
CA ASP A 368 -19.78 0.47 -8.79
C ASP A 368 -20.74 -0.73 -8.55
N GLU A 369 -20.24 -1.81 -7.93
CA GLU A 369 -21.02 -3.03 -7.66
C GLU A 369 -21.86 -2.93 -6.37
N CYS A 370 -21.24 -2.46 -5.28
CA CYS A 370 -21.83 -2.52 -3.95
C CYS A 370 -22.38 -1.16 -3.47
N ASN A 371 -22.11 -0.06 -4.18
CA ASN A 371 -22.37 1.31 -3.71
C ASN A 371 -21.74 1.59 -2.34
N CYS A 372 -20.58 1.00 -2.06
CA CYS A 372 -19.78 1.29 -0.86
C CYS A 372 -18.31 1.02 -1.05
N VAL A 373 -17.50 1.47 -0.09
CA VAL A 373 -16.05 1.27 -0.04
C VAL A 373 -15.64 0.92 1.40
N LEU A 374 -14.61 0.08 1.55
CA LEU A 374 -14.09 -0.26 2.87
C LEU A 374 -13.46 0.97 3.54
N TYR A 375 -13.38 0.93 4.87
CA TYR A 375 -12.94 2.08 5.67
C TYR A 375 -11.47 2.48 5.44
N TYR A 376 -10.61 1.52 5.11
CA TYR A 376 -9.19 1.76 4.82
C TYR A 376 -8.92 2.08 3.34
N MET A 377 -9.94 1.97 2.48
CA MET A 377 -9.81 2.21 1.04
C MET A 377 -9.97 3.69 0.68
N PRO A 378 -9.35 4.13 -0.43
CA PRO A 378 -9.45 5.51 -0.92
C PRO A 378 -10.88 5.84 -1.37
N LYS A 379 -11.36 7.04 -1.02
CA LYS A 379 -12.71 7.55 -1.33
C LYS A 379 -12.62 8.84 -2.17
N ASP A 380 -13.38 8.95 -3.27
CA ASP A 380 -13.50 10.21 -4.04
C ASP A 380 -14.69 11.03 -3.54
N ILE A 381 -14.44 12.31 -3.24
CA ILE A 381 -15.40 13.28 -2.72
C ILE A 381 -16.65 13.47 -3.58
N ARG A 382 -16.53 13.30 -4.90
CA ARG A 382 -17.64 13.44 -5.84
C ARG A 382 -18.69 12.36 -5.61
N TYR A 383 -18.24 11.20 -5.15
CA TYR A 383 -19.11 10.09 -4.80
C TYR A 383 -19.65 10.21 -3.37
N ILE A 384 -18.89 10.83 -2.45
CA ILE A 384 -19.38 11.16 -1.10
C ILE A 384 -20.63 12.05 -1.18
N ARG A 385 -20.64 13.07 -2.07
CA ARG A 385 -21.80 13.97 -2.23
C ARG A 385 -23.00 13.34 -2.95
N ALA A 386 -22.78 12.43 -3.90
CA ALA A 386 -23.86 11.68 -4.55
C ALA A 386 -24.50 10.61 -3.62
N SER A 387 -23.79 10.20 -2.57
CA SER A 387 -24.21 9.18 -1.59
C SER A 387 -25.00 9.71 -0.37
N GLN A 388 -25.35 11.01 -0.34
CA GLN A 388 -26.13 11.61 0.76
C GLN A 388 -27.52 10.96 0.96
N THR A 389 -27.93 10.05 0.07
CA THR A 389 -29.12 9.21 0.23
C THR A 389 -28.71 7.77 0.55
N VAL A 390 -28.07 7.54 1.71
CA VAL A 390 -27.85 6.25 2.39
C VAL A 390 -27.23 5.15 1.52
N ARG A 391 -26.03 4.64 1.84
CA ARG A 391 -25.77 3.17 1.83
C ARG A 391 -24.30 2.82 2.13
N ARG A 392 -24.13 1.92 3.13
CA ARG A 392 -23.05 0.90 3.22
C ARG A 392 -21.60 1.33 3.50
N ASP A 393 -21.33 2.48 4.11
CA ASP A 393 -19.96 2.84 4.57
C ASP A 393 -19.44 2.04 5.79
N ILE A 394 -20.24 1.11 6.32
CA ILE A 394 -19.89 0.31 7.51
C ILE A 394 -20.09 -1.16 7.17
N VAL A 395 -19.15 -1.67 6.39
CA VAL A 395 -19.03 -3.08 6.08
C VAL A 395 -17.64 -3.47 6.60
N PRO A 396 -17.54 -4.08 7.79
CA PRO A 396 -16.26 -4.51 8.36
C PRO A 396 -15.53 -5.49 7.44
N ARG A 397 -16.26 -6.24 6.59
CA ARG A 397 -15.68 -7.17 5.62
C ARG A 397 -16.65 -7.41 4.46
N ALA A 398 -16.43 -6.76 3.31
CA ALA A 398 -17.18 -7.09 2.09
C ALA A 398 -16.76 -8.49 1.58
N SER A 399 -17.26 -9.56 2.20
CA SER A 399 -16.84 -10.95 1.99
C SER A 399 -17.37 -11.58 0.69
N HIS A 400 -17.89 -10.79 -0.25
CA HIS A 400 -18.49 -11.31 -1.49
C HIS A 400 -18.07 -10.60 -2.78
N VAL A 401 -17.19 -9.61 -2.73
CA VAL A 401 -16.56 -9.10 -3.96
C VAL A 401 -15.22 -9.77 -4.09
N ASP A 402 -15.26 -10.98 -4.66
CA ASP A 402 -14.05 -11.62 -5.18
C ASP A 402 -13.60 -10.79 -6.39
N ALA A 403 -12.80 -9.74 -6.13
CA ALA A 403 -12.19 -8.91 -7.17
C ALA A 403 -11.18 -9.71 -8.02
N THR A 404 -10.96 -10.98 -7.71
CA THR A 404 -10.24 -11.94 -8.54
C THR A 404 -11.07 -12.38 -9.76
N GLY A 405 -12.40 -12.29 -9.69
CA GLY A 405 -13.33 -12.73 -10.73
C GLY A 405 -13.87 -11.63 -11.65
N SER A 406 -13.87 -10.36 -11.21
CA SER A 406 -14.06 -9.24 -12.13
C SER A 406 -12.70 -8.92 -12.74
N SER A 407 -12.48 -9.38 -13.96
CA SER A 407 -11.46 -8.77 -14.80
C SER A 407 -11.69 -7.25 -14.75
N GLU A 408 -10.75 -6.52 -14.14
CA GLU A 408 -10.40 -5.18 -14.62
C GLU A 408 -10.47 -5.24 -16.16
N PRO A 409 -11.08 -4.27 -16.87
CA PRO A 409 -11.10 -4.31 -18.33
C PRO A 409 -9.70 -4.65 -18.80
N GLN A 410 -9.52 -5.88 -19.31
CA GLN A 410 -8.22 -6.53 -19.40
C GLN A 410 -7.29 -5.59 -20.17
N GLY A 411 -6.32 -4.96 -19.47
CA GLY A 411 -5.31 -4.13 -20.13
C GLY A 411 -5.00 -2.75 -19.53
N THR A 412 -5.56 -2.32 -18.40
CA THR A 412 -5.21 -1.00 -17.82
C THR A 412 -4.12 -1.02 -16.74
N LEU A 413 -3.90 -2.08 -15.97
CA LEU A 413 -2.78 -2.09 -15.02
C LEU A 413 -1.44 -2.09 -15.78
N ARG A 414 -0.54 -1.21 -15.35
CA ARG A 414 0.78 -1.00 -15.94
C ARG A 414 1.77 -0.80 -14.81
N SER A 415 2.95 -1.37 -14.93
CA SER A 415 4.00 -1.14 -13.93
C SER A 415 4.51 0.30 -14.05
N ALA A 416 4.94 0.88 -12.93
CA ALA A 416 5.59 2.19 -12.95
C ALA A 416 6.96 2.08 -13.63
N VAL A 417 7.45 3.18 -14.20
CA VAL A 417 8.78 3.25 -14.81
C VAL A 417 9.89 3.03 -13.77
N ARG A 418 9.73 3.66 -12.59
CA ARG A 418 10.67 3.50 -11.49
C ARG A 418 9.99 2.85 -10.29
N ILE A 419 10.51 1.70 -9.89
CA ILE A 419 9.97 0.87 -8.81
C ILE A 419 11.04 0.70 -7.74
N VAL A 420 10.69 1.05 -6.50
CA VAL A 420 11.52 0.79 -5.32
C VAL A 420 10.84 -0.31 -4.51
N THR A 421 11.55 -1.42 -4.30
CA THR A 421 11.09 -2.55 -3.49
C THR A 421 12.07 -2.83 -2.37
N ASN A 422 11.55 -3.18 -1.20
CA ASN A 422 12.35 -3.55 -0.03
C ASN A 422 12.16 -5.04 0.21
N ILE A 423 13.21 -5.82 0.01
CA ILE A 423 13.15 -7.27 0.22
C ILE A 423 13.63 -7.59 1.63
N PRO A 424 12.78 -8.17 2.49
CA PRO A 424 13.21 -8.69 3.77
C PRO A 424 14.06 -9.94 3.56
N ASN A 425 15.18 -10.03 4.28
CA ASN A 425 15.96 -11.25 4.39
C ASN A 425 16.25 -11.52 5.88
N THR A 426 15.78 -12.67 6.36
CA THR A 426 15.95 -13.11 7.75
C THR A 426 17.14 -14.08 7.93
N GLU A 427 17.70 -14.61 6.84
CA GLU A 427 18.77 -15.62 6.85
C GLU A 427 20.18 -14.98 6.81
N ASP A 428 20.37 -13.83 6.13
CA ASP A 428 21.67 -13.16 5.97
C ASP A 428 21.84 -11.86 6.78
N ALA A 429 21.19 -11.77 7.95
CA ALA A 429 21.19 -10.58 8.79
C ALA A 429 22.57 -10.01 9.23
N PRO A 430 23.75 -10.67 9.17
CA PRO A 430 25.00 -10.04 9.60
C PRO A 430 25.64 -9.05 8.62
N THR A 431 25.40 -9.15 7.30
CA THR A 431 26.24 -8.47 6.27
C THR A 431 25.52 -7.42 5.41
N THR A 432 24.27 -7.08 5.74
CA THR A 432 23.38 -6.27 4.90
C THR A 432 23.30 -4.80 5.30
N PRO A 433 23.04 -3.89 4.34
CA PRO A 433 23.19 -2.46 4.54
C PRO A 433 22.10 -1.80 5.39
N GLU A 434 20.93 -2.39 5.56
CA GLU A 434 19.86 -1.84 6.40
C GLU A 434 19.23 -2.96 7.20
N GLN A 435 18.92 -2.73 8.47
CA GLN A 435 18.48 -3.80 9.38
C GLN A 435 17.41 -3.31 10.35
N ILE A 436 16.42 -4.17 10.59
CA ILE A 436 15.41 -4.00 11.63
C ILE A 436 15.65 -5.07 12.69
N ARG A 437 15.66 -4.69 13.96
CA ARG A 437 15.59 -5.64 15.08
C ARG A 437 14.21 -5.56 15.70
N VAL A 438 13.47 -6.67 15.66
CA VAL A 438 12.15 -6.77 16.27
C VAL A 438 12.23 -7.77 17.40
N ARG A 439 11.90 -7.35 18.61
CA ARG A 439 11.71 -8.24 19.75
C ARG A 439 10.24 -8.22 20.12
N VAL A 440 9.61 -9.38 20.14
CA VAL A 440 8.19 -9.50 20.49
C VAL A 440 8.07 -10.14 21.87
N THR A 441 7.44 -9.45 22.82
CA THR A 441 7.12 -9.96 24.15
C THR A 441 5.71 -10.54 24.19
N SER A 442 5.52 -11.50 25.09
CA SER A 442 4.27 -12.22 25.31
C SER A 442 3.29 -11.43 26.16
#